data_AF-A0A7C0VH67-F1
#
_entry.id   AF-A0A7C0VH67-F1
#
_cell.length_a   1.000
_cell.length_b   1.000
_cell.length_c   1.000
_cell.angle_alpha   90.00
_cell.angle_beta   90.00
_cell.angle_gamma   90.00
#
_symmetry.space_group_name_H-M   'P 1'
#
loop_
_entity.id
_entity.type
_entity.pdbx_description
1 polymer ?
#
loop_
_entity_poly.entity_id
_entity_poly.type
_entity_poly.pdbx_seq_one_letter_code
_entity_poly.pdbx_strand_id
1 'polypeptide(L)'
;MRQSRWNYTAFIFLFLGLVLSFAIGMECGQNDPAEKLLGEWVVADKYGKGEGEAEFRADMTYTLKETHSDGLTVIHDGEYRLDPSKEPCSVDLCVGKFNNAGSEWVTTFGILRFISDDEAEIHFNPNGQRPDSFESSPPDYIHKLTRKK
;
A
#
# COMPACT_ATOMS: atom_id res chain seq x y z
N MET A 1 36.91 43.08 43.28
CA MET A 1 35.71 43.92 43.06
C MET A 1 35.70 44.42 41.61
N ARG A 2 34.54 44.31 40.95
CA ARG A 2 34.02 45.06 39.77
C ARG A 2 34.88 45.16 38.49
N GLN A 3 34.46 44.51 37.40
CA GLN A 3 33.48 44.97 36.37
C GLN A 3 33.98 46.18 35.56
N SER A 4 34.37 45.95 34.30
CA SER A 4 33.56 46.16 33.08
C SER A 4 33.80 47.56 32.49
N ARG A 5 33.95 47.81 31.18
CA ARG A 5 33.00 47.67 30.06
C ARG A 5 33.73 48.23 28.82
N TRP A 6 33.82 47.50 27.71
CA TRP A 6 32.90 47.51 26.56
C TRP A 6 33.21 48.53 25.44
N ASN A 7 32.98 48.04 24.21
CA ASN A 7 32.76 48.70 22.92
C ASN A 7 33.99 48.91 22.04
N TYR A 8 33.97 48.75 20.71
CA TYR A 8 33.19 48.02 19.67
C TYR A 8 33.79 48.52 18.33
N THR A 9 33.44 47.90 17.20
CA THR A 9 33.69 48.29 15.79
C THR A 9 34.97 47.68 15.18
N ALA A 10 34.99 47.04 14.00
CA ALA A 10 33.99 46.94 12.94
C ALA A 10 34.15 45.65 12.10
N PHE A 11 32.98 45.14 11.69
CA PHE A 11 32.64 44.44 10.45
C PHE A 11 33.71 44.19 9.38
N ILE A 12 33.90 42.91 9.03
CA ILE A 12 34.09 42.47 7.63
C ILE A 12 33.09 41.34 7.34
N PHE A 13 32.34 41.53 6.27
CA PHE A 13 31.26 40.69 5.77
C PHE A 13 31.77 39.68 4.72
N LEU A 14 30.99 38.60 4.60
CA LEU A 14 30.51 37.96 3.36
C LEU A 14 31.18 36.69 2.79
N PHE A 15 30.30 35.70 2.64
CA PHE A 15 30.26 34.58 1.68
C PHE A 15 31.03 33.28 1.97
N LEU A 16 30.47 32.47 2.87
CA LEU A 16 30.24 31.04 2.63
C LEU A 16 28.82 30.73 3.15
N GLY A 17 27.81 30.71 2.28
CA GLY A 17 27.36 29.45 1.66
C GLY A 17 26.53 28.67 2.68
N LEU A 18 25.28 29.07 2.97
CA LEU A 18 24.10 28.62 2.23
C LEU A 18 24.19 27.12 1.90
N VAL A 19 23.72 26.28 2.82
CA VAL A 19 22.67 25.26 2.68
C VAL A 19 22.79 24.37 3.92
N LEU A 20 22.32 24.88 5.06
CA LEU A 20 21.86 24.01 6.15
C LEU A 20 20.33 24.04 6.08
N SER A 21 19.82 23.52 4.98
CA SER A 21 18.52 22.85 5.01
C SER A 21 18.74 21.67 5.93
N PHE A 22 18.51 21.87 7.23
CA PHE A 22 18.18 20.76 8.09
C PHE A 22 17.03 20.06 7.39
N ALA A 23 17.35 18.91 6.81
CA ALA A 23 16.38 17.88 6.54
C ALA A 23 15.58 17.78 7.83
N ILE A 24 14.38 18.35 7.82
CA ILE A 24 13.28 17.79 8.56
C ILE A 24 13.27 16.37 8.03
N GLY A 25 13.85 15.46 8.81
CA GLY A 25 13.60 14.06 8.65
C GLY A 25 12.10 13.97 8.68
N MET A 26 11.49 13.79 7.50
CA MET A 26 10.27 13.02 7.43
C MET A 26 10.66 11.65 7.99
N GLU A 27 10.66 11.53 9.32
CA GLU A 27 10.17 10.33 9.98
C GLU A 27 8.66 10.30 9.72
N CYS A 28 8.30 10.18 8.44
CA CYS A 28 7.03 9.61 8.10
C CYS A 28 7.26 8.13 8.39
N GLY A 29 6.81 7.67 9.55
CA GLY A 29 6.65 6.25 9.82
C GLY A 29 5.65 5.68 8.81
N GLN A 30 6.08 5.54 7.56
CA GLN A 30 5.46 4.67 6.60
C GLN A 30 5.86 3.28 7.06
N ASN A 31 5.04 2.69 7.93
CA ASN A 31 5.06 1.25 8.11
C ASN A 31 5.07 0.63 6.72
N ASP A 32 5.99 -0.31 6.48
CA ASP A 32 6.14 -1.00 5.21
C ASP A 32 4.74 -1.48 4.74
N PRO A 33 4.28 -1.13 3.53
CA PRO A 33 3.00 -1.61 3.01
C PRO A 33 2.82 -3.12 3.14
N ALA A 34 3.91 -3.89 3.10
CA ALA A 34 3.87 -5.32 3.38
C ALA A 34 3.46 -5.61 4.83
N GLU A 35 4.10 -5.00 5.83
CA GLU A 35 3.74 -5.14 7.25
C GLU A 35 2.31 -4.68 7.52
N LYS A 36 1.90 -3.56 6.92
CA LYS A 36 0.56 -2.99 7.12
C LYS A 36 -0.55 -3.86 6.50
N LEU A 37 -0.24 -4.65 5.47
CA LEU A 37 -1.22 -5.53 4.82
C LEU A 37 -1.43 -6.86 5.58
N LEU A 38 -0.46 -7.31 6.40
CA LEU A 38 -0.48 -8.64 7.02
C LEU A 38 -1.69 -8.89 7.92
N GLY A 39 -2.31 -10.07 7.83
CA GLY A 39 -3.41 -10.51 8.69
C GLY A 39 -4.71 -10.71 7.92
N GLU A 40 -5.81 -10.86 8.67
CA GLU A 40 -7.13 -11.16 8.12
C GLU A 40 -7.94 -9.88 7.82
N TRP A 41 -8.67 -9.93 6.71
CA TRP A 41 -9.48 -8.86 6.17
C TRP A 41 -10.83 -9.40 5.71
N VAL A 42 -11.86 -8.62 5.97
CA VAL A 42 -13.18 -8.72 5.36
C VAL A 42 -13.14 -7.94 4.04
N VAL A 43 -13.48 -8.58 2.94
CA VAL A 43 -13.53 -7.97 1.61
C VAL A 43 -14.99 -7.64 1.28
N ALA A 44 -15.30 -6.36 1.05
CA ALA A 44 -16.64 -5.92 0.74
C ALA A 44 -17.18 -6.61 -0.53
N ASP A 45 -18.48 -6.91 -0.51
CA ASP A 45 -19.17 -7.69 -1.53
C ASP A 45 -19.01 -7.12 -2.94
N LYS A 46 -18.42 -7.90 -3.84
CA LYS A 46 -18.26 -7.59 -5.27
C LYS A 46 -19.20 -8.41 -6.16
N TYR A 47 -19.68 -9.58 -5.70
CA TYR A 47 -20.33 -10.60 -6.55
C TYR A 47 -21.70 -11.09 -6.07
N GLY A 48 -22.31 -10.34 -5.15
CA GLY A 48 -23.70 -10.50 -4.75
C GLY A 48 -23.85 -11.49 -3.62
N LYS A 49 -24.22 -10.97 -2.46
CA LYS A 49 -24.56 -11.65 -1.20
C LYS A 49 -23.37 -12.33 -0.51
N GLY A 50 -22.47 -11.51 0.02
CA GLY A 50 -21.60 -11.92 1.10
C GLY A 50 -20.36 -11.06 1.23
N GLU A 51 -19.81 -11.00 2.44
CA GLU A 51 -18.45 -10.50 2.63
C GLU A 51 -17.47 -11.61 2.24
N GLY A 52 -16.47 -11.28 1.41
CA GLY A 52 -15.32 -12.14 1.18
C GLY A 52 -14.34 -12.08 2.35
N GLU A 53 -13.37 -12.98 2.37
CA GLU A 53 -12.30 -12.97 3.37
C GLU A 53 -10.95 -13.04 2.67
N ALA A 54 -9.97 -12.26 3.11
CA ALA A 54 -8.60 -12.34 2.65
C ALA A 54 -7.63 -12.45 3.84
N GLU A 55 -6.61 -13.27 3.71
CA GLU A 55 -5.50 -13.36 4.66
C GLU A 55 -4.20 -13.12 3.91
N PHE A 56 -3.41 -12.13 4.34
CA PHE A 56 -2.06 -11.87 3.82
C PHE A 56 -1.02 -12.26 4.85
N ARG A 57 -0.02 -13.03 4.44
CA ARG A 57 0.97 -13.64 5.35
C ARG A 57 2.37 -13.10 5.10
N ALA A 58 3.20 -13.13 6.14
CA ALA A 58 4.56 -12.57 6.12
C ALA A 58 5.50 -13.27 5.13
N ASP A 59 5.16 -14.46 4.65
CA ASP A 59 5.88 -15.20 3.62
C ASP A 59 5.49 -14.80 2.19
N MET A 60 4.75 -13.68 2.04
CA MET A 60 4.23 -13.17 0.77
C MET A 60 3.21 -14.08 0.10
N THR A 61 2.51 -14.91 0.88
CA THR A 61 1.36 -15.68 0.42
C THR A 61 0.04 -15.08 0.86
N TYR A 62 -1.03 -15.39 0.12
CA TYR A 62 -2.38 -14.99 0.47
C TYR A 62 -3.38 -16.13 0.28
N THR A 63 -4.50 -16.00 0.98
CA THR A 63 -5.74 -16.74 0.70
C THR A 63 -6.85 -15.72 0.49
N LEU A 64 -7.64 -15.85 -0.56
CA LEU A 64 -8.83 -15.04 -0.86
C LEU A 64 -10.03 -15.96 -1.04
N LYS A 65 -11.05 -15.76 -0.22
CA LYS A 65 -12.31 -16.52 -0.22
C LYS A 65 -13.43 -15.59 -0.68
N GLU A 66 -14.07 -15.95 -1.79
CA GLU A 66 -15.18 -15.19 -2.38
C GLU A 66 -16.42 -16.08 -2.39
N THR A 67 -17.56 -15.55 -1.95
CA THR A 67 -18.85 -16.25 -2.06
C THR A 67 -19.69 -15.54 -3.11
N HIS A 68 -20.06 -16.27 -4.15
CA HIS A 68 -20.85 -15.76 -5.26
C HIS A 68 -22.35 -15.76 -4.91
N SER A 69 -23.14 -15.02 -5.69
CA SER A 69 -24.60 -14.91 -5.52
C SER A 69 -25.40 -16.22 -5.61
N ASP A 70 -24.83 -17.27 -6.18
CA ASP A 70 -25.38 -18.62 -6.20
C ASP A 70 -25.06 -19.43 -4.93
N GLY A 71 -24.31 -18.85 -3.98
CA GLY A 71 -23.86 -19.48 -2.75
C GLY A 71 -22.58 -20.31 -2.92
N LEU A 72 -21.98 -20.35 -4.11
CA LEU A 72 -20.70 -21.02 -4.33
C LEU A 72 -19.57 -20.22 -3.69
N THR A 73 -18.80 -20.87 -2.82
CA THR A 73 -17.57 -20.30 -2.29
C THR A 73 -16.38 -20.76 -3.13
N VAL A 74 -15.62 -19.81 -3.67
CA VAL A 74 -14.35 -20.02 -4.36
C VAL A 74 -13.22 -19.57 -3.43
N ILE A 75 -12.14 -20.37 -3.37
CA ILE A 75 -10.95 -20.05 -2.60
C ILE A 75 -9.77 -19.98 -3.56
N HIS A 76 -9.03 -18.88 -3.49
CA HIS A 76 -7.79 -18.65 -4.23
C HIS A 76 -6.63 -18.60 -3.25
N ASP A 77 -5.65 -19.47 -3.45
CA ASP A 77 -4.39 -19.43 -2.72
C ASP A 77 -3.27 -19.02 -3.68
N GLY A 78 -2.36 -18.18 -3.20
CA GLY A 78 -1.37 -17.60 -4.07
C GLY A 78 -0.22 -16.86 -3.39
N GLU A 79 0.64 -16.29 -4.22
CA GLU A 79 1.68 -15.34 -3.81
C GLU A 79 1.24 -13.92 -4.18
N TYR A 80 1.67 -12.95 -3.39
CA TYR A 80 1.51 -11.53 -3.71
C TYR A 80 2.86 -10.81 -3.76
N ARG A 81 2.92 -9.71 -4.49
CA ARG A 81 4.07 -8.80 -4.55
C ARG A 81 3.61 -7.37 -4.38
N LEU A 82 4.39 -6.59 -3.64
CA LEU A 82 4.17 -5.16 -3.46
C LEU A 82 5.35 -4.39 -4.03
N ASP A 83 5.07 -3.27 -4.68
CA ASP A 83 6.08 -2.29 -5.06
C ASP A 83 5.71 -0.92 -4.47
N PRO A 84 6.26 -0.58 -3.29
CA PRO A 84 5.99 0.69 -2.61
C PRO A 84 6.72 1.86 -3.26
N SER A 85 7.59 1.63 -4.25
CA SER A 85 8.23 2.71 -5.01
C SER A 85 7.28 3.37 -6.04
N LYS A 86 6.08 2.79 -6.23
CA LYS A 86 5.02 3.32 -7.09
C LYS A 86 3.99 4.05 -6.23
N GLU A 87 3.39 5.09 -6.81
CA GLU A 87 2.30 5.84 -6.20
C GLU A 87 1.09 5.81 -7.16
N PRO A 88 -0.01 5.12 -6.82
CA PRO A 88 -0.22 4.31 -5.60
C PRO A 88 0.64 3.03 -5.57
N CYS A 89 0.81 2.44 -4.38
CA CYS A 89 1.59 1.20 -4.20
C CYS A 89 1.07 0.13 -5.16
N SER A 90 1.95 -0.49 -5.94
CA SER A 90 1.49 -1.57 -6.81
C SER A 90 1.34 -2.86 -6.03
N VAL A 91 0.34 -3.67 -6.40
CA VAL A 91 0.09 -4.99 -5.81
C VAL A 91 -0.25 -5.98 -6.92
N ASP A 92 0.48 -7.10 -6.96
CA ASP A 92 0.23 -8.19 -7.91
C ASP A 92 -0.14 -9.45 -7.13
N LEU A 93 -1.19 -10.15 -7.55
CA LEU A 93 -1.64 -11.42 -6.97
C LEU A 93 -1.57 -12.49 -8.04
N CYS A 94 -0.85 -13.59 -7.81
CA CYS A 94 -0.91 -14.75 -8.68
C CYS A 94 -1.57 -15.94 -7.99
N VAL A 95 -2.43 -16.67 -8.69
CA VAL A 95 -2.90 -17.98 -8.21
C VAL A 95 -1.73 -18.96 -8.24
N GLY A 96 -1.41 -19.57 -7.10
CA GLY A 96 -0.22 -20.40 -6.93
C GLY A 96 1.06 -19.58 -6.73
N LYS A 97 2.09 -19.82 -7.56
CA LYS A 97 3.41 -19.18 -7.41
C LYS A 97 3.81 -18.41 -8.65
N PHE A 98 4.49 -17.28 -8.49
CA PHE A 98 4.94 -16.45 -9.60
C PHE A 98 6.01 -17.09 -10.48
N ASN A 99 6.68 -18.13 -9.99
CA ASN A 99 7.75 -18.82 -10.72
C ASN A 99 7.27 -20.08 -11.47
N ASN A 100 5.97 -20.39 -11.40
CA ASN A 100 5.40 -21.49 -12.15
C ASN A 100 5.11 -21.07 -13.60
N ALA A 101 5.39 -21.96 -14.55
CA ALA A 101 5.00 -21.74 -15.94
C ALA A 101 3.48 -21.51 -16.04
N GLY A 102 3.08 -20.44 -16.72
CA GLY A 102 1.69 -20.07 -16.88
C GLY A 102 1.18 -19.09 -15.81
N SER A 103 1.97 -18.74 -14.79
CA SER A 103 1.59 -17.74 -13.78
C SER A 103 1.28 -16.38 -14.41
N GLU A 104 1.90 -16.07 -15.55
CA GLU A 104 1.65 -14.84 -16.31
C GLU A 104 0.20 -14.70 -16.79
N TRP A 105 -0.54 -15.81 -16.95
CA TRP A 105 -1.94 -15.82 -17.39
C TRP A 105 -2.94 -15.76 -16.23
N VAL A 106 -2.47 -16.01 -15.00
CA VAL A 106 -3.30 -16.07 -13.78
C VAL A 106 -2.87 -15.03 -12.74
N THR A 107 -2.01 -14.10 -13.15
CA THR A 107 -1.62 -12.95 -12.31
C THR A 107 -2.59 -11.80 -12.55
N THR A 108 -3.11 -11.25 -11.46
CA THR A 108 -3.91 -10.03 -11.45
C THR A 108 -3.02 -8.88 -11.01
N PHE A 109 -2.98 -7.82 -11.83
CA PHE A 109 -2.17 -6.63 -11.57
C PHE A 109 -3.06 -5.51 -11.01
N GLY A 110 -2.63 -4.90 -9.91
CA GLY A 110 -3.43 -3.92 -9.19
C GLY A 110 -2.62 -2.82 -8.54
N ILE A 111 -3.36 -1.94 -7.88
CA ILE A 111 -2.84 -0.88 -7.01
C ILE A 111 -3.52 -0.95 -5.65
N LEU A 112 -2.77 -0.62 -4.60
CA LEU A 112 -3.15 -0.70 -3.19
C LEU A 112 -3.04 0.70 -2.58
N ARG A 113 -4.04 1.08 -1.79
CA ARG A 113 -3.96 2.21 -0.86
C ARG A 113 -4.49 1.82 0.50
N PHE A 114 -3.91 2.39 1.54
CA PHE A 114 -4.45 2.30 2.89
C PHE A 114 -5.22 3.58 3.20
N ILE A 115 -6.47 3.42 3.65
CA ILE A 115 -7.31 4.54 4.11
C ILE A 115 -7.04 4.79 5.59
N SER A 116 -6.87 3.72 6.37
CA SER A 116 -6.45 3.75 7.77
C SER A 116 -5.58 2.52 8.09
N ASP A 117 -5.35 2.20 9.36
CA ASP A 117 -4.71 0.94 9.76
C ASP A 117 -5.66 -0.25 9.65
N ASP A 118 -6.97 0.03 9.73
CA ASP A 118 -8.02 -0.97 9.70
C ASP A 118 -8.77 -1.04 8.35
N GLU A 119 -8.42 -0.17 7.40
CA GLU A 119 -9.12 -0.05 6.11
C GLU A 119 -8.12 0.12 4.96
N ALA A 120 -8.30 -0.66 3.91
CA ALA A 120 -7.52 -0.61 2.69
C ALA A 120 -8.40 -0.79 1.45
N GLU A 121 -7.87 -0.42 0.29
CA GLU A 121 -8.51 -0.65 -1.00
C GLU A 121 -7.50 -1.21 -1.99
N ILE A 122 -7.90 -2.26 -2.70
CA ILE A 122 -7.16 -2.80 -3.84
C ILE A 122 -8.01 -2.62 -5.09
N HIS A 123 -7.43 -1.98 -6.10
CA HIS A 123 -8.09 -1.82 -7.39
C HIS A 123 -7.43 -2.75 -8.41
N PHE A 124 -8.25 -3.60 -9.04
CA PHE A 124 -7.87 -4.44 -10.16
C PHE A 124 -8.67 -4.06 -11.40
N ASN A 125 -8.01 -3.98 -12.56
CA ASN A 125 -8.72 -3.77 -13.83
C ASN A 125 -9.15 -5.12 -14.42
N PRO A 126 -10.42 -5.32 -14.81
CA PRO A 126 -10.87 -6.56 -15.46
C PRO A 126 -10.18 -6.85 -16.80
N ASN A 127 -9.54 -5.86 -17.44
CA ASN A 127 -8.80 -6.06 -18.67
C ASN A 127 -7.38 -6.63 -18.47
N GLY A 128 -6.98 -6.91 -17.23
CA GLY A 128 -5.66 -7.43 -16.87
C GLY A 128 -4.53 -6.40 -16.89
N GLN A 129 -4.83 -5.13 -17.13
CA GLN A 129 -3.85 -4.05 -17.04
C GLN A 129 -3.81 -3.48 -15.62
N ARG A 130 -2.64 -3.03 -15.17
CA ARG A 130 -2.54 -2.32 -13.89
C ARG A 130 -3.32 -0.99 -13.99
N PRO A 131 -4.19 -0.66 -13.03
CA PRO A 131 -4.79 0.67 -12.99
C PRO A 131 -3.79 1.77 -12.65
N ASP A 132 -3.99 2.97 -13.21
CA ASP A 132 -3.14 4.13 -12.92
C ASP A 132 -3.61 4.92 -11.68
N SER A 133 -4.89 4.81 -11.30
CA SER A 133 -5.47 5.53 -10.16
C SER A 133 -6.76 4.88 -9.63
N PHE A 134 -7.22 5.36 -8.46
CA PHE A 134 -8.51 4.98 -7.88
C PHE A 134 -9.68 5.86 -8.38
N GLU A 135 -9.40 7.07 -8.88
CA GLU A 135 -10.42 8.12 -9.11
C GLU A 135 -11.27 7.91 -10.39
N SER A 136 -10.76 7.16 -11.35
CA SER A 136 -11.39 6.98 -12.67
C SER A 136 -12.20 5.68 -12.80
N SER A 137 -12.45 4.98 -11.70
CA SER A 137 -12.76 3.56 -11.73
C SER A 137 -14.18 3.28 -11.27
N PRO A 138 -14.94 2.42 -11.97
CA PRO A 138 -16.20 1.93 -11.45
C PRO A 138 -16.02 1.34 -10.04
N PRO A 139 -16.92 1.62 -9.09
CA PRO A 139 -16.81 1.13 -7.72
C PRO A 139 -16.63 -0.40 -7.65
N ASP A 140 -17.24 -1.12 -8.58
CA ASP A 140 -17.22 -2.57 -8.67
C ASP A 140 -15.83 -3.17 -8.90
N TYR A 141 -14.82 -2.36 -9.27
CA TYR A 141 -13.44 -2.82 -9.48
C TYR A 141 -12.53 -2.56 -8.27
N ILE A 142 -13.03 -1.85 -7.27
CA ILE A 142 -12.30 -1.54 -6.04
C ILE A 142 -12.75 -2.52 -4.96
N HIS A 143 -11.84 -3.40 -4.57
CA HIS A 143 -12.00 -4.28 -3.42
C HIS A 143 -11.71 -3.47 -2.17
N LYS A 144 -12.74 -3.25 -1.34
CA LYS A 144 -12.58 -2.60 -0.03
C LYS A 144 -12.29 -3.66 1.01
N LEU A 145 -11.26 -3.45 1.81
CA LEU A 145 -10.81 -4.37 2.84
C LEU A 145 -10.98 -3.69 4.20
N THR A 146 -11.60 -4.39 5.14
CA THR A 146 -11.71 -3.97 6.54
C THR A 146 -11.08 -5.03 7.43
N ARG A 147 -10.26 -4.64 8.41
CA ARG A 147 -9.64 -5.59 9.34
C ARG A 147 -10.70 -6.46 10.02
N LYS A 148 -10.46 -7.77 10.02
CA LYS A 148 -11.29 -8.71 10.77
C LYS A 148 -10.91 -8.60 12.24
N LYS A 149 -11.90 -8.26 13.08
CA LYS A 149 -11.75 -8.03 14.53
C LYS A 149 -11.86 -9.30 15.34
#